data_AF-A0A351BEG2-F1
#
_entry.id   AF-A0A351BEG2-F1
#
_cell.length_a   1.000
_cell.length_b   1.000
_cell.length_c   1.000
_cell.angle_alpha   90.00
_cell.angle_beta   90.00
_cell.angle_gamma   90.00
#
_symmetry.space_group_name_H-M   'P 1'
#
loop_
_entity.id
_entity.type
_entity.pdbx_description
1 polymer ?
#
loop_
_entity_poly.entity_id
_entity_poly.type
_entity_poly.pdbx_seq_one_letter_code
_entity_poly.pdbx_strand_id
1 'polypeptide(L)'
;MPAPLPDPGDAPAAALTRPLRQLALQFAAVLAVLSLAWPYYGIRGEELPWPQTAFATGGVALLLATLSRQPWWWRILHTIFAPLAWSVSLLQIDPGWFLLAFMLLLLVYRGALSGQIPLYFSSRRTVAALSALTREYHDLRFLDLGAGIGSIVQPLAAARPEASFTGVENAP
;
A
#
# COMPACT_ATOMS: atom_id res chain seq x y z
N MET A 1 14.93 33.34 -11.71
CA MET A 1 15.53 32.01 -11.88
C MET A 1 14.59 31.16 -12.73
N PRO A 2 15.07 30.40 -13.73
CA PRO A 2 14.21 29.44 -14.43
C PRO A 2 13.81 28.32 -13.46
N ALA A 3 12.58 27.81 -13.57
CA ALA A 3 12.14 26.66 -12.80
C ALA A 3 13.02 25.43 -13.12
N PRO A 4 13.34 24.56 -12.14
CA PRO A 4 14.04 23.32 -12.40
C PRO A 4 13.24 22.46 -13.38
N LEU A 5 13.92 21.80 -14.32
CA LEU A 5 13.28 20.82 -15.19
C LEU A 5 12.79 19.64 -14.33
N PRO A 6 11.58 19.11 -14.57
CA PRO A 6 11.05 17.98 -13.82
C PRO A 6 11.94 16.75 -14.01
N ASP A 7 12.22 16.06 -12.90
CA ASP A 7 13.04 14.85 -12.86
C ASP A 7 12.29 13.71 -13.61
N PRO A 8 12.92 12.93 -14.51
CA PRO A 8 12.25 11.88 -15.28
C PRO A 8 11.63 10.75 -14.42
N GLY A 9 11.89 10.75 -13.11
CA GLY A 9 11.35 9.80 -12.14
C GLY A 9 9.91 10.08 -11.66
N ASP A 10 9.38 11.28 -11.90
CA ASP A 10 8.11 11.75 -11.33
C ASP A 10 6.88 11.48 -12.22
N ALA A 11 6.79 10.26 -12.77
CA ALA A 11 5.59 9.84 -13.49
C ALA A 11 4.61 9.09 -12.54
N PRO A 12 3.32 9.49 -12.45
CA PRO A 12 2.29 8.77 -11.68
C PRO A 12 2.10 7.30 -12.10
N ALA A 13 2.62 6.90 -13.27
CA ALA A 13 2.68 5.52 -13.73
C ALA A 13 3.57 4.62 -12.85
N ALA A 14 4.59 5.15 -12.16
CA ALA A 14 5.52 4.36 -11.34
C ALA A 14 4.88 3.78 -10.07
N ALA A 15 3.80 4.39 -9.57
CA ALA A 15 3.13 3.96 -8.34
C ALA A 15 2.23 2.72 -8.57
N LEU A 16 1.46 2.71 -9.66
CA LEU A 16 0.56 1.59 -10.02
C LEU A 16 1.30 0.40 -10.66
N THR A 17 2.47 0.63 -11.27
CA THR A 17 3.25 -0.43 -11.92
C THR A 17 3.81 -1.46 -10.94
N ARG A 18 4.07 -1.08 -9.69
CA ARG A 18 4.61 -2.01 -8.68
C ARG A 18 3.58 -3.08 -8.24
N PRO A 19 2.35 -2.74 -7.80
CA PRO A 19 1.34 -3.76 -7.47
C PRO A 19 0.97 -4.64 -8.66
N LEU A 20 0.78 -4.04 -9.85
CA LEU A 20 0.42 -4.77 -11.06
C LEU A 20 1.47 -5.82 -11.44
N ARG A 21 2.76 -5.48 -11.29
CA ARG A 21 3.85 -6.42 -11.56
C ARG A 21 3.84 -7.62 -10.62
N GLN A 22 3.55 -7.43 -9.33
CA GLN A 22 3.46 -8.55 -8.39
C GLN A 22 2.24 -9.42 -8.68
N LEU A 23 1.10 -8.80 -8.98
CA LEU A 23 -0.12 -9.51 -9.36
C LEU A 23 0.11 -10.33 -10.64
N ALA A 24 0.72 -9.74 -11.65
CA ALA A 24 1.02 -10.40 -12.92
C ALA A 24 1.94 -11.63 -12.73
N LEU A 25 2.97 -11.51 -11.89
CA LEU A 25 3.87 -12.64 -11.58
C LEU A 25 3.14 -13.78 -10.88
N GLN A 26 2.32 -13.47 -9.86
CA GLN A 26 1.55 -14.48 -9.15
C GLN A 26 0.55 -15.17 -10.09
N PHE A 27 -0.13 -14.38 -10.93
CA PHE A 27 -1.11 -14.90 -11.88
C PHE A 27 -0.45 -15.74 -12.97
N ALA A 28 0.71 -15.33 -13.48
CA ALA A 28 1.49 -16.11 -14.43
C ALA A 28 1.90 -17.48 -13.86
N ALA A 29 2.26 -17.55 -12.57
CA ALA A 29 2.58 -18.81 -11.91
C ALA A 29 1.36 -19.74 -11.84
N VAL A 30 0.20 -19.21 -11.43
CA VAL A 30 -1.06 -19.96 -11.38
C VAL A 30 -1.43 -20.49 -12.77
N LEU A 31 -1.40 -19.63 -13.78
CA LEU A 31 -1.71 -20.02 -15.16
C LEU A 31 -0.74 -21.07 -15.68
N ALA A 32 0.56 -20.92 -15.43
CA ALA A 32 1.56 -21.88 -15.89
C ALA A 32 1.32 -23.28 -15.30
N VAL A 33 1.02 -23.37 -14.01
CA VAL A 33 0.75 -24.66 -13.36
C VAL A 33 -0.59 -25.25 -13.82
N LEU A 34 -1.65 -24.45 -13.85
CA LEU A 34 -2.97 -24.93 -14.27
C LEU A 34 -3.00 -25.33 -15.75
N SER A 35 -2.28 -24.64 -16.63
CA SER A 35 -2.22 -24.98 -18.05
C SER A 35 -1.60 -26.36 -18.29
N LEU A 36 -0.75 -26.83 -17.37
CA LEU A 36 -0.14 -28.16 -17.45
C LEU A 36 -0.99 -29.22 -16.72
N ALA A 37 -1.52 -28.89 -15.55
CA ALA A 37 -2.27 -29.81 -14.71
C ALA A 37 -3.71 -30.06 -15.24
N TRP A 38 -4.41 -29.00 -15.66
CA TRP A 38 -5.81 -29.08 -16.10
C TRP A 38 -6.05 -30.05 -17.27
N PRO A 39 -5.31 -30.01 -18.40
CA PRO A 39 -5.53 -30.96 -19.48
C PRO A 39 -5.21 -32.40 -19.06
N TYR A 40 -4.19 -32.60 -18.20
CA TYR A 40 -3.83 -33.94 -17.76
C TYR A 40 -4.93 -34.59 -16.90
N TYR A 41 -5.40 -33.91 -15.86
CA TYR A 41 -6.43 -34.44 -14.95
C TYR A 41 -7.83 -34.33 -15.54
N GLY A 42 -8.13 -33.22 -16.24
CA GLY A 42 -9.43 -32.96 -16.85
C GLY A 42 -9.79 -33.93 -17.97
N ILE A 43 -8.83 -34.33 -18.82
CA ILE A 43 -9.08 -35.35 -19.86
C ILE A 43 -9.35 -36.73 -19.23
N ARG A 44 -8.76 -37.00 -18.07
CA ARG A 44 -8.94 -38.27 -17.34
C ARG A 44 -10.19 -38.27 -16.44
N GLY A 45 -10.87 -37.13 -16.29
CA GLY A 45 -11.97 -36.99 -15.34
C GLY A 45 -11.53 -37.16 -13.88
N GLU A 46 -10.24 -36.98 -13.59
CA GLU A 46 -9.70 -37.04 -12.24
C GLU A 46 -9.79 -35.67 -11.58
N GLU A 47 -10.02 -35.65 -10.27
CA GLU A 47 -9.96 -34.41 -9.51
C GLU A 47 -8.52 -33.87 -9.46
N LEU A 48 -8.38 -32.55 -9.56
CA LEU A 48 -7.08 -31.93 -9.42
C LEU A 48 -6.52 -32.16 -8.02
N PRO A 49 -5.26 -32.62 -7.90
CA PRO A 49 -4.60 -32.76 -6.62
C PRO A 49 -4.27 -31.34 -6.09
N TRP A 50 -5.24 -30.72 -5.42
CA TRP A 50 -5.16 -29.35 -4.92
C TRP A 50 -3.92 -29.05 -4.06
N PRO A 51 -3.51 -29.93 -3.10
CA PRO A 51 -2.29 -29.69 -2.33
C PRO A 51 -1.07 -29.56 -3.24
N GLN A 52 -0.85 -30.53 -4.12
CA GLN A 52 0.28 -30.60 -5.03
C GLN A 52 0.27 -29.42 -6.00
N THR A 53 -0.91 -29.06 -6.52
CA THR A 53 -1.11 -27.91 -7.41
C THR A 53 -0.76 -26.59 -6.70
N ALA A 54 -1.16 -26.44 -5.44
CA ALA A 54 -0.87 -25.25 -4.63
C ALA A 54 0.64 -25.10 -4.35
N PHE A 55 1.30 -26.19 -3.92
CA PHE A 55 2.75 -26.17 -3.68
C PHE A 55 3.55 -25.98 -4.98
N ALA A 56 3.14 -26.62 -6.09
CA ALA A 56 3.75 -26.40 -7.40
C ALA A 56 3.62 -24.94 -7.84
N THR A 57 2.46 -24.33 -7.63
CA THR A 57 2.23 -22.90 -7.91
C THR A 57 3.17 -22.02 -7.08
N GLY A 58 3.37 -22.32 -5.80
CA GLY A 58 4.35 -21.64 -4.96
C GLY A 58 5.78 -21.75 -5.49
N GLY A 59 6.17 -22.94 -5.95
CA GLY A 59 7.49 -23.17 -6.55
C GLY A 59 7.70 -22.41 -7.87
N VAL A 60 6.71 -22.42 -8.76
CA VAL A 60 6.77 -21.64 -10.02
C VAL A 60 6.77 -20.14 -9.72
N ALA A 61 5.96 -19.68 -8.75
CA ALA A 61 5.94 -18.28 -8.34
C ALA A 61 7.30 -17.83 -7.78
N LEU A 62 7.97 -18.68 -6.97
CA LEU A 62 9.33 -18.43 -6.49
C LEU A 62 10.34 -18.34 -7.63
N LEU A 63 10.25 -19.24 -8.61
CA LEU A 63 11.11 -19.22 -9.80
C LEU A 63 10.92 -17.91 -10.57
N LEU A 64 9.68 -17.55 -10.90
CA LEU A 64 9.37 -16.32 -11.62
C LEU A 64 9.78 -15.06 -10.83
N ALA A 65 9.56 -15.05 -9.51
CA ALA A 65 10.00 -13.95 -8.64
C ALA A 65 11.53 -13.83 -8.57
N THR A 66 12.24 -14.96 -8.62
CA THR A 66 13.71 -14.98 -8.63
C THR A 66 14.26 -14.51 -9.98
N LEU A 67 13.72 -15.00 -11.09
CA LEU A 67 14.10 -14.59 -12.44
C LEU A 67 13.82 -13.11 -12.71
N SER A 68 12.70 -12.60 -12.18
CA SER A 68 12.35 -11.18 -12.24
C SER A 68 13.07 -10.32 -11.19
N ARG A 69 14.05 -10.88 -10.46
CA ARG A 69 14.88 -10.19 -9.46
C ARG A 69 14.07 -9.47 -8.37
N GLN A 70 12.97 -10.07 -7.94
CA GLN A 70 12.20 -9.52 -6.82
C GLN A 70 13.02 -9.50 -5.53
N PRO A 71 12.78 -8.51 -4.64
CA PRO A 71 13.31 -8.52 -3.28
C PRO A 71 13.00 -9.83 -2.54
N TRP A 72 13.87 -10.24 -1.62
CA TRP A 72 13.77 -11.54 -0.95
C TRP A 72 12.43 -11.74 -0.22
N TRP A 73 11.87 -10.69 0.37
CA TRP A 73 10.59 -10.77 1.08
C TRP A 73 9.41 -11.02 0.14
N TRP A 74 9.43 -10.45 -1.07
CA TRP A 74 8.42 -10.73 -2.10
C TRP A 74 8.48 -12.18 -2.56
N ARG A 75 9.68 -12.77 -2.65
CA ARG A 75 9.83 -14.19 -3.01
C ARG A 75 9.15 -15.09 -1.99
N ILE A 76 9.30 -14.80 -0.70
CA ILE A 76 8.60 -15.53 0.37
C ILE A 76 7.09 -15.42 0.17
N LEU A 77 6.56 -14.20 0.01
CA LEU A 77 5.12 -13.99 -0.22
C LEU A 77 4.60 -14.78 -1.43
N HIS A 78 5.28 -14.70 -2.58
CA HIS A 78 4.92 -15.47 -3.77
C HIS A 78 4.91 -16.98 -3.55
N THR A 79 5.87 -17.48 -2.77
CA THR A 79 6.02 -18.91 -2.49
C THR A 79 4.89 -19.42 -1.60
N ILE A 80 4.55 -18.68 -0.55
CA ILE A 80 3.58 -19.13 0.46
C ILE A 80 2.12 -18.83 0.08
N PHE A 81 1.88 -17.91 -0.86
CA PHE A 81 0.53 -17.43 -1.17
C PHE A 81 -0.43 -18.56 -1.56
N ALA A 82 -0.08 -19.39 -2.54
CA ALA A 82 -0.97 -20.46 -3.01
C ALA A 82 -1.15 -21.59 -1.96
N PRO A 83 -0.09 -22.10 -1.30
CA PRO A 83 -0.25 -23.05 -0.19
C PRO A 83 -1.11 -22.52 0.95
N LEU A 84 -0.97 -21.24 1.29
CA LEU A 84 -1.76 -20.60 2.35
C LEU A 84 -3.21 -20.44 1.92
N ALA A 85 -3.47 -20.01 0.68
CA ALA A 85 -4.83 -19.90 0.14
C ALA A 85 -5.55 -21.26 0.15
N TRP A 86 -4.86 -22.33 -0.25
CA TRP A 86 -5.38 -23.69 -0.14
C TRP A 86 -5.65 -24.07 1.33
N SER A 87 -4.72 -23.81 2.25
CA SER A 87 -4.90 -24.11 3.67
C SER A 87 -6.10 -23.37 4.28
N VAL A 88 -6.30 -22.10 3.92
CA VAL A 88 -7.46 -21.30 4.34
C VAL A 88 -8.76 -21.85 3.73
N SER A 89 -8.73 -22.37 2.52
CA SER A 89 -9.92 -23.00 1.90
C SER A 89 -10.43 -24.21 2.69
N LEU A 90 -9.54 -24.92 3.41
CA LEU A 90 -9.91 -26.03 4.28
C LEU A 90 -10.70 -25.58 5.52
N LEU A 91 -10.60 -24.30 5.90
CA LEU A 91 -11.35 -23.76 7.04
C LEU A 91 -12.83 -23.53 6.73
N GLN A 92 -13.25 -23.68 5.47
CA GLN A 92 -14.66 -23.56 5.03
C GLN A 92 -15.31 -22.22 5.46
N ILE A 93 -14.51 -21.14 5.49
CA ILE A 93 -15.00 -19.80 5.78
C ILE A 93 -15.84 -19.32 4.59
N ASP A 94 -17.04 -18.81 4.87
CA ASP A 94 -17.89 -18.24 3.84
C ASP A 94 -17.16 -17.12 3.06
N PRO A 95 -17.12 -17.17 1.71
CA PRO A 95 -16.43 -16.18 0.88
C PRO A 95 -16.86 -14.72 1.15
N GLY A 96 -18.09 -14.50 1.61
CA GLY A 96 -18.64 -13.19 1.95
C GLY A 96 -17.86 -12.48 3.06
N TRP A 97 -17.24 -13.22 4.00
CA TRP A 97 -16.42 -12.62 5.05
C TRP A 97 -15.12 -12.00 4.51
N PHE A 98 -14.48 -12.64 3.53
CA PHE A 98 -13.30 -12.07 2.87
C PHE A 98 -13.67 -10.82 2.08
N LEU A 99 -14.82 -10.83 1.39
CA LEU A 99 -15.33 -9.66 0.67
C LEU A 99 -15.66 -8.53 1.64
N LEU A 100 -16.33 -8.81 2.75
CA LEU A 100 -16.64 -7.81 3.78
C LEU A 100 -15.36 -7.21 4.37
N ALA A 101 -14.38 -8.05 4.76
CA ALA A 101 -13.11 -7.58 5.27
C ALA A 101 -12.37 -6.69 4.25
N PHE A 102 -12.35 -7.09 2.98
CA PHE A 102 -11.79 -6.30 1.89
C PHE A 102 -12.51 -4.96 1.71
N MET A 103 -13.85 -4.92 1.77
CA MET A 103 -14.63 -3.68 1.69
C MET A 103 -14.37 -2.76 2.88
N LEU A 104 -14.25 -3.29 4.09
CA LEU A 104 -13.89 -2.51 5.29
C LEU A 104 -12.48 -1.93 5.17
N LEU A 105 -11.52 -2.74 4.74
CA LEU A 105 -10.15 -2.30 4.44
C LEU A 105 -10.16 -1.20 3.37
N LEU A 106 -10.89 -1.40 2.28
CA LEU A 106 -10.99 -0.40 1.21
C LEU A 106 -11.62 0.90 1.71
N LEU A 107 -12.68 0.83 2.52
CA LEU A 107 -13.33 2.01 3.08
C LEU A 107 -12.38 2.82 3.97
N VAL A 108 -11.64 2.15 4.85
CA VAL A 108 -10.70 2.77 5.79
C VAL A 108 -9.43 3.27 5.08
N TYR A 109 -8.90 2.49 4.13
CA TYR A 109 -7.61 2.76 3.49
C TYR A 109 -7.71 3.29 2.05
N ARG A 110 -8.90 3.66 1.55
CA ARG A 110 -9.05 4.27 0.20
C ARG A 110 -8.16 5.49 0.00
N GLY A 111 -7.92 6.26 1.07
CA GLY A 111 -7.03 7.42 1.04
C GLY A 111 -5.58 7.04 0.69
N ALA A 112 -5.12 5.85 1.09
CA ALA A 112 -3.79 5.34 0.76
C ALA A 112 -3.63 4.98 -0.73
N LEU A 113 -4.74 4.74 -1.44
CA LEU A 113 -4.73 4.53 -2.90
C LEU A 113 -4.58 5.84 -3.68
N SER A 114 -4.91 6.97 -3.05
CA SER A 114 -4.99 8.29 -3.72
C SER A 114 -3.92 9.28 -3.25
N GLY A 115 -3.43 9.16 -2.00
CA GLY A 115 -2.55 10.13 -1.36
C GLY A 115 -1.06 9.84 -1.56
N GLN A 116 -0.36 10.77 -2.20
CA GLN A 116 1.07 10.70 -2.56
C GLN A 116 2.03 11.26 -1.50
N ILE A 117 1.61 11.47 -0.25
CA ILE A 117 2.51 11.98 0.80
C ILE A 117 2.25 11.21 2.10
N PRO A 118 3.23 10.42 2.60
CA PRO A 118 3.10 9.77 3.90
C PRO A 118 2.86 10.82 5.00
N LEU A 119 1.94 10.54 5.92
CA LEU A 119 1.66 11.41 7.06
C LEU A 119 2.86 11.40 8.01
N TYR A 120 3.67 12.45 7.95
CA TYR A 120 4.75 12.68 8.92
C TYR A 120 4.27 13.63 10.00
N PHE A 121 4.06 13.09 11.20
CA PHE A 121 3.69 13.93 12.33
C PHE A 121 4.84 14.84 12.71
N SER A 122 4.54 16.13 12.87
CA SER A 122 5.49 17.08 13.43
C SER A 122 5.69 16.80 14.92
N SER A 123 6.94 16.84 15.35
CA SER A 123 7.28 16.61 16.76
C SER A 123 6.98 17.83 17.62
N ARG A 124 6.87 17.64 18.94
CA ARG A 124 6.79 18.77 19.89
C ARG A 124 7.98 19.73 19.78
N ARG A 125 9.16 19.24 19.38
CA ARG A 125 10.34 20.09 19.13
C ARG A 125 10.11 21.01 17.93
N THR A 126 9.45 20.50 16.90
CA THR A 126 9.06 21.27 15.70
C THR A 126 8.11 22.40 16.08
N VAL A 127 7.08 22.10 16.90
CA VAL A 127 6.15 23.11 17.43
C VAL A 127 6.88 24.18 18.26
N ALA A 128 7.78 23.78 19.16
CA ALA A 128 8.54 24.73 19.99
C ALA A 128 9.46 25.63 19.15
N ALA A 129 10.12 25.07 18.14
CA ALA A 129 10.95 25.85 17.21
C ALA A 129 10.12 26.85 16.40
N LEU A 130 8.97 26.43 15.87
CA LEU A 130 8.02 27.31 15.19
C LEU A 130 7.49 28.42 16.10
N SER A 131 7.15 28.10 17.35
CA SER A 131 6.72 29.09 18.34
C SER A 131 7.80 30.12 18.63
N ALA A 132 9.08 29.70 18.69
CA ALA A 132 10.20 30.61 18.90
C ALA A 132 10.43 31.51 17.68
N LEU A 133 10.44 30.94 16.47
CA LEU A 133 10.65 31.68 15.22
C LEU A 133 9.55 32.70 14.93
N THR A 134 8.32 32.41 15.35
CA THR A 134 7.18 33.28 15.08
C THR A 134 6.92 34.32 16.17
N ARG A 135 7.67 34.27 17.29
CA ARG A 135 7.39 35.03 18.52
C ARG A 135 7.30 36.55 18.32
N GLU A 136 8.16 37.10 17.47
CA GLU A 136 8.30 38.55 17.26
C GLU A 136 7.26 39.12 16.28
N TYR A 137 6.50 38.26 15.59
CA TYR A 137 5.44 38.71 14.69
C TYR A 137 4.17 38.98 15.49
N HIS A 138 3.81 40.26 15.56
CA HIS A 138 2.51 40.74 15.98
C HIS A 138 1.54 40.64 14.78
N ASP A 139 0.29 40.20 15.00
CA ASP A 139 -0.72 39.87 13.96
C ASP A 139 -0.35 38.72 12.98
N LEU A 140 0.29 37.66 13.51
CA LEU A 140 0.66 36.49 12.73
C LEU A 140 -0.58 35.79 12.12
N ARG A 141 -0.54 35.55 10.79
CA ARG A 141 -1.45 34.67 10.07
C ARG A 141 -0.68 33.48 9.52
N PHE A 142 -0.86 32.31 10.12
CA PHE A 142 -0.14 31.08 9.79
C PHE A 142 -1.03 30.11 9.03
N LEU A 143 -0.52 29.56 7.92
CA LEU A 143 -1.21 28.57 7.09
C LEU A 143 -0.37 27.29 7.02
N ASP A 144 -0.94 26.19 7.48
CA ASP A 144 -0.36 24.85 7.39
C ASP A 144 -0.99 24.08 6.22
N LEU A 145 -0.19 23.74 5.20
CA LEU A 145 -0.64 23.01 4.01
C LEU A 145 -0.23 21.55 4.15
N GLY A 146 -1.22 20.65 4.30
CA GLY A 146 -0.98 19.28 4.74
C GLY A 146 -0.95 19.18 6.27
N ALA A 147 -1.90 19.86 6.94
CA ALA A 147 -1.93 19.97 8.40
C ALA A 147 -2.09 18.62 9.12
N GLY A 148 -2.45 17.55 8.39
CA GLY A 148 -2.75 16.24 8.93
C GLY A 148 -3.83 16.32 10.01
N ILE A 149 -3.48 15.86 11.21
CA ILE A 149 -4.36 15.92 12.39
C ILE A 149 -4.29 17.27 13.15
N GLY A 150 -3.69 18.30 12.57
CA GLY A 150 -3.49 19.60 13.22
C GLY A 150 -2.36 19.64 14.24
N SER A 151 -1.36 18.75 14.12
CA SER A 151 -0.28 18.58 15.11
C SER A 151 0.61 19.82 15.32
N ILE A 152 0.61 20.76 14.36
CA ILE A 152 1.26 22.07 14.45
C ILE A 152 0.25 23.16 14.84
N VAL A 153 -0.85 23.23 14.11
CA VAL A 153 -1.84 24.33 14.17
C VAL A 153 -2.50 24.42 15.53
N GLN A 154 -2.90 23.27 16.11
CA GLN A 154 -3.60 23.21 17.40
C GLN A 154 -2.76 23.73 18.57
N PRO A 155 -1.53 23.21 18.83
CA PRO A 155 -0.73 23.69 19.96
C PRO A 155 -0.23 25.12 19.77
N LEU A 156 0.03 25.58 18.54
CA LEU A 156 0.42 26.98 18.30
C LEU A 156 -0.75 27.94 18.55
N ALA A 157 -1.96 27.61 18.12
CA ALA A 157 -3.15 28.43 18.39
C ALA A 157 -3.45 28.50 19.91
N ALA A 158 -3.26 27.40 20.64
CA ALA A 158 -3.42 27.39 22.09
C ALA A 158 -2.37 28.25 22.81
N ALA A 159 -1.13 28.28 22.30
CA ALA A 159 -0.05 29.07 22.89
C ALA A 159 -0.13 30.56 22.52
N ARG A 160 -0.80 30.91 21.42
CA ARG A 160 -0.89 32.27 20.88
C ARG A 160 -2.32 32.61 20.44
N PRO A 161 -3.25 32.82 21.39
CA PRO A 161 -4.65 33.12 21.08
C PRO A 161 -4.84 34.45 20.34
N GLU A 162 -3.84 35.33 20.35
CA GLU A 162 -3.83 36.60 19.60
C GLU A 162 -3.53 36.44 18.10
N ALA A 163 -3.04 35.26 17.67
CA ALA A 163 -2.67 34.99 16.28
C ALA A 163 -3.69 34.08 15.58
N SER A 164 -3.74 34.16 14.24
CA SER A 164 -4.63 33.36 13.42
C SER A 164 -3.88 32.19 12.79
N PHE A 165 -4.38 30.97 13.01
CA PHE A 165 -3.81 29.75 12.46
C PHE A 165 -4.86 29.01 11.63
N THR A 166 -4.51 28.64 10.41
CA THR A 166 -5.38 27.90 9.48
C THR A 166 -4.66 26.64 9.04
N GLY A 167 -5.31 25.48 9.17
CA GLY A 167 -4.84 24.22 8.60
C GLY A 167 -5.67 23.85 7.37
N VAL A 168 -5.00 23.51 6.28
CA VAL A 168 -5.63 22.96 5.08
C VAL A 168 -5.11 21.55 4.89
N GLU A 169 -6.02 20.60 4.77
CA GLU A 169 -5.72 19.19 4.55
C GLU A 169 -6.59 18.67 3.40
N ASN A 170 -5.99 17.84 2.57
CA ASN A 170 -6.65 17.19 1.44
C ASN A 170 -7.03 15.74 1.77
N ALA A 171 -6.41 15.14 2.79
CA ALA A 171 -6.83 13.86 3.33
C ALA A 171 -8.29 13.97 3.87
N PRO A 172 -9.14 12.96 3.56
CA PRO A 172 -10.56 12.96 3.91
C PRO A 172 -10.83 12.84 5.41
#